data_AF-A0A6A4ZCI2-F1
#
_entry.id   AF-A0A6A4ZCI2-F1
#
_cell.length_a   1.000
_cell.length_b   1.000
_cell.length_c   1.000
_cell.angle_alpha   90.00
_cell.angle_beta   90.00
_cell.angle_gamma   90.00
#
_symmetry.space_group_name_H-M   'P 1'
#
loop_
_entity.id
_entity.type
_entity.pdbx_description
1 polymer ?
#
loop_
_entity_poly.entity_id
_entity_poly.type
_entity_poly.pdbx_seq_one_letter_code
_entity_poly.pdbx_strand_id
1 'polypeptide(L)'
;LGGATVSAGGLVVSTVGATVTAGGLTVTDGGETIRTTSTSASVSTLTASSASYTGSVLTAISATTAASTFYLFSALSGTSTAIFDIRGDGLTTIHQGGLAIALGGATVTAGGLTVTDGGAVVTTTSTTLSASTLTASSTSYTGTVLKAVSATAVGSTFFLFKALSGTSTSVFDIQGDGLTTIRQGGLSIVTGGATIAAGGLVVSTVGATITAGGLTVTAGGATVAAGGLTVTTVGATVTAGGLTVTDGGAAITTTSTTLSASTLTASSTSYTGTVLKAVALSGTSTAIFDIRGDGLTTIHEGGLAIALGGATVSAGGLVVSTVGATVTAGGLTVTDGGETIRTTSTSASVSTLTASSASYTGSVLTAISATTAASTFYLFSALSGTSTAIFDIRGDGLTTIHQGGLAIALGGATVTAGGLTVTDGGAVVTTTSTTLSASTLTASSTSYTGTVLKAVSATAVGSTFFLFKALSGTSTSVFDIQGDGLTTIRQGGLSIVTGGATIAAGGLVVSTIGATVTAGGLTVTAGGATITAGGLVITDGGGSVTQSAATGPGLSVTASSSALTGTVLKAATATA
;
A
#
# COMPACT_ATOMS: atom_id res chain seq x y z
N LEU A 1 -1.43 11.04 105.01
CA LEU A 1 -1.28 11.40 106.44
C LEU A 1 -1.41 12.93 106.54
N GLY A 2 -2.34 13.61 107.28
CA GLY A 2 -3.42 13.24 108.25
C GLY A 2 -4.45 14.40 108.60
N GLY A 3 -5.43 14.20 109.54
CA GLY A 3 -6.38 15.20 110.17
C GLY A 3 -7.31 14.62 111.30
N ALA A 4 -7.60 15.35 112.40
CA ALA A 4 -8.11 14.84 113.71
C ALA A 4 -9.63 14.95 114.03
N THR A 5 -10.17 14.02 114.84
CA THR A 5 -11.54 13.98 115.40
C THR A 5 -11.55 14.36 116.89
N VAL A 6 -12.46 15.25 117.32
CA VAL A 6 -12.76 15.57 118.74
C VAL A 6 -14.08 14.90 119.11
N SER A 7 -14.10 13.97 120.08
CA SER A 7 -15.29 13.15 120.39
C SER A 7 -16.06 13.52 121.66
N ALA A 8 -15.55 14.42 122.51
CA ALA A 8 -16.25 14.85 123.72
C ALA A 8 -15.71 16.20 124.21
N GLY A 9 -16.63 17.14 124.42
CA GLY A 9 -16.38 18.57 124.62
C GLY A 9 -16.96 19.38 123.44
N GLY A 10 -17.93 20.26 123.70
CA GLY A 10 -18.57 21.11 122.68
C GLY A 10 -17.71 22.30 122.26
N LEU A 11 -17.85 22.72 121.00
CA LEU A 11 -17.09 23.81 120.36
C LEU A 11 -17.83 25.15 120.49
N VAL A 12 -17.29 26.07 121.30
CA VAL A 12 -17.74 27.46 121.36
C VAL A 12 -16.59 28.37 120.93
N VAL A 13 -16.76 29.08 119.80
CA VAL A 13 -15.79 30.04 119.24
C VAL A 13 -16.38 31.45 119.35
N SER A 14 -15.79 32.32 120.19
CA SER A 14 -16.44 33.56 120.63
C SER A 14 -16.22 34.79 119.75
N THR A 15 -15.24 34.81 118.84
CA THR A 15 -14.87 36.08 118.15
C THR A 15 -14.51 35.96 116.66
N VAL A 16 -14.19 34.78 116.14
CA VAL A 16 -14.01 34.58 114.69
C VAL A 16 -14.82 33.36 114.30
N GLY A 17 -15.86 33.59 113.49
CA GLY A 17 -16.90 32.60 113.16
C GLY A 17 -16.28 31.26 112.77
N ALA A 18 -16.94 30.18 113.20
CA ALA A 18 -16.56 28.82 112.85
C ALA A 18 -16.64 28.68 111.33
N THR A 19 -15.51 28.92 110.68
CA THR A 19 -15.41 28.85 109.24
C THR A 19 -14.99 27.43 108.95
N VAL A 20 -15.97 26.61 108.55
CA VAL A 20 -15.69 25.27 108.04
C VAL A 20 -15.09 25.45 106.64
N THR A 21 -13.77 25.41 106.56
CA THR A 21 -13.01 25.65 105.32
C THR A 21 -12.88 24.39 104.44
N ALA A 22 -12.98 23.20 105.03
CA ALA A 22 -13.15 21.94 104.33
C ALA A 22 -14.00 20.98 105.21
N GLY A 23 -14.96 20.28 104.62
CA GLY A 23 -16.00 19.53 105.35
C GLY A 23 -17.33 20.29 105.42
N GLY A 24 -18.33 19.71 106.09
CA GLY A 24 -19.65 20.33 106.28
C GLY A 24 -20.14 20.15 107.72
N LEU A 25 -21.18 20.89 108.10
CA LEU A 25 -21.89 20.70 109.37
C LEU A 25 -22.97 19.62 109.19
N THR A 26 -22.91 18.56 109.98
CA THR A 26 -23.99 17.58 110.09
C THR A 26 -24.73 17.80 111.41
N VAL A 27 -26.04 18.03 111.35
CA VAL A 27 -26.94 18.07 112.52
C VAL A 27 -27.76 16.79 112.52
N THR A 28 -27.56 15.94 113.53
CA THR A 28 -28.37 14.72 113.73
C THR A 28 -29.37 14.99 114.83
N ASP A 29 -30.66 14.86 114.51
CA ASP A 29 -31.83 15.15 115.35
C ASP A 29 -31.95 16.62 115.82
N GLY A 30 -33.19 17.13 115.86
CA GLY A 30 -33.50 18.50 116.31
C GLY A 30 -33.52 19.58 115.21
N GLY A 31 -33.04 19.28 113.99
CA GLY A 31 -33.12 20.17 112.83
C GLY A 31 -32.30 21.47 112.93
N GLU A 32 -32.17 22.20 111.82
CA GLU A 32 -31.53 23.53 111.80
C GLU A 32 -32.59 24.63 111.74
N THR A 33 -32.52 25.58 112.69
CA THR A 33 -33.31 26.81 112.61
C THR A 33 -32.36 27.98 112.36
N ILE A 34 -32.40 28.51 111.12
CA ILE A 34 -31.68 29.73 110.74
C ILE A 34 -32.67 30.89 110.78
N ARG A 35 -32.40 31.88 111.63
CA ARG A 35 -33.27 33.04 111.77
C ARG A 35 -32.45 34.32 111.83
N THR A 36 -32.91 35.32 111.10
CA THR A 36 -32.46 36.71 111.25
C THR A 36 -33.62 37.55 111.76
N THR A 37 -33.34 38.59 112.55
CA THR A 37 -34.29 39.65 112.89
C THR A 37 -34.10 40.89 112.04
N SER A 38 -33.16 40.85 111.09
CA SER A 38 -32.91 41.96 110.16
C SER A 38 -34.06 42.08 109.16
N THR A 39 -34.46 43.31 108.85
CA THR A 39 -35.55 43.63 107.91
C THR A 39 -35.18 43.41 106.45
N SER A 40 -33.90 43.18 106.16
CA SER A 40 -33.40 43.17 104.78
C SER A 40 -32.25 42.20 104.55
N ALA A 41 -31.70 41.60 105.61
CA ALA A 41 -30.71 40.55 105.43
C ALA A 41 -31.41 39.26 104.98
N SER A 42 -30.78 38.56 104.04
CA SER A 42 -31.14 37.19 103.72
C SER A 42 -31.06 36.32 104.98
N VAL A 43 -32.11 35.55 105.25
CA VAL A 43 -32.16 34.63 106.40
C VAL A 43 -31.11 33.54 106.24
N SER A 44 -31.04 32.97 105.04
CA SER A 44 -30.03 32.01 104.64
C SER A 44 -29.68 32.26 103.19
N THR A 45 -28.38 32.26 102.90
CA THR A 45 -27.88 32.33 101.54
C THR A 45 -27.04 31.08 101.31
N LEU A 46 -27.62 30.12 100.59
CA LEU A 46 -26.86 28.97 100.11
C LEU A 46 -26.17 29.39 98.81
N THR A 47 -24.84 29.48 98.87
CA THR A 47 -24.02 29.88 97.72
C THR A 47 -23.02 28.79 97.41
N ALA A 48 -23.08 28.23 96.21
CA ALA A 48 -21.93 27.58 95.63
C ALA A 48 -21.02 28.66 95.03
N SER A 49 -19.94 28.98 95.75
CA SER A 49 -19.03 30.07 95.40
C SER A 49 -18.08 29.75 94.24
N SER A 50 -17.94 28.47 93.88
CA SER A 50 -17.14 28.03 92.74
C SER A 50 -17.93 28.17 91.44
N ALA A 51 -17.34 28.82 90.44
CA ALA A 51 -17.88 28.88 89.07
C ALA A 51 -17.90 27.51 88.37
N SER A 52 -17.26 26.49 88.97
CA SER A 52 -17.19 25.12 88.47
C SER A 52 -18.05 24.14 89.29
N TYR A 53 -18.95 24.63 90.15
CA TYR A 53 -19.76 23.77 91.00
C TYR A 53 -20.80 22.99 90.18
N THR A 54 -20.85 21.66 90.38
CA THR A 54 -21.77 20.75 89.66
C THR A 54 -22.72 19.99 90.61
N GLY A 55 -22.67 20.27 91.90
CA GLY A 55 -23.58 19.67 92.88
C GLY A 55 -24.93 20.39 92.95
N SER A 56 -25.77 19.94 93.88
CA SER A 56 -26.98 20.66 94.24
C SER A 56 -26.70 21.66 95.35
N VAL A 57 -26.92 22.95 95.08
CA VAL A 57 -26.82 24.01 96.11
C VAL A 57 -27.76 23.71 97.29
N LEU A 58 -28.94 23.16 96.98
CA LEU A 58 -29.90 22.66 97.97
C LEU A 58 -30.41 21.29 97.53
N THR A 59 -30.34 20.32 98.43
CA THR A 59 -30.96 19.01 98.26
C THR A 59 -31.95 18.80 99.39
N ALA A 60 -33.23 18.65 99.06
CA ALA A 60 -34.27 18.24 100.01
C ALA A 60 -34.55 16.75 99.82
N ILE A 61 -34.34 15.95 100.87
CA ILE A 61 -34.54 14.51 100.84
C ILE A 61 -35.62 14.16 101.86
N SER A 62 -36.69 13.50 101.41
CA SER A 62 -37.62 12.83 102.31
C SER A 62 -37.37 11.34 102.33
N ALA A 63 -37.52 10.72 103.50
CA ALA A 63 -37.56 9.26 103.63
C ALA A 63 -38.89 8.68 103.11
N THR A 64 -39.91 9.51 102.87
CA THR A 64 -41.17 9.10 102.25
C THR A 64 -41.04 9.04 100.73
N THR A 65 -41.50 7.94 100.13
CA THR A 65 -41.59 7.79 98.67
C THR A 65 -42.53 8.83 98.06
N ALA A 66 -42.35 9.13 96.77
CA ALA A 66 -43.12 10.16 96.07
C ALA A 66 -44.63 9.95 96.20
N ALA A 67 -45.32 10.93 96.76
CA ALA A 67 -46.76 10.90 97.02
C ALA A 67 -47.33 12.31 97.08
N SER A 68 -48.61 12.46 96.74
CA SER A 68 -49.33 13.74 96.84
C SER A 68 -49.67 14.15 98.28
N THR A 69 -49.37 13.32 99.29
CA THR A 69 -49.80 13.48 100.69
C THR A 69 -48.87 14.35 101.53
N PHE A 70 -47.73 14.76 101.00
CA PHE A 70 -46.79 15.65 101.68
C PHE A 70 -46.17 16.62 100.66
N TYR A 71 -45.44 17.60 101.17
CA TYR A 71 -44.75 18.60 100.37
C TYR A 71 -43.24 18.45 100.52
N LEU A 72 -42.54 18.46 99.40
CA LEU A 72 -41.08 18.61 99.38
C LEU A 72 -40.69 20.06 99.60
N PHE A 73 -41.52 20.97 99.10
CA PHE A 73 -41.40 22.40 99.30
C PHE A 73 -42.78 23.05 99.31
N SER A 74 -42.98 23.95 100.24
CA SER A 74 -44.19 24.76 100.34
C SER A 74 -43.79 26.20 100.60
N ALA A 75 -44.12 27.10 99.67
CA ALA A 75 -44.02 28.54 99.88
C ALA A 75 -45.38 29.07 100.36
N LEU A 76 -45.44 29.39 101.65
CA LEU A 76 -46.63 29.94 102.27
C LEU A 76 -46.47 31.45 102.42
N SER A 77 -47.53 32.17 102.10
CA SER A 77 -47.72 33.53 102.60
C SER A 77 -48.38 33.46 103.98
N GLY A 78 -47.72 34.01 104.99
CA GLY A 78 -48.09 33.79 106.40
C GLY A 78 -47.87 32.33 106.83
N THR A 79 -48.75 31.80 107.68
CA THR A 79 -48.63 30.41 108.19
C THR A 79 -49.46 29.38 107.42
N SER A 80 -50.28 29.77 106.41
CA SER A 80 -51.24 28.84 105.78
C SER A 80 -51.60 28.99 104.29
N THR A 81 -51.30 30.09 103.58
CA THR A 81 -51.76 30.26 102.18
C THR A 81 -50.70 29.86 101.16
N ALA A 82 -50.98 28.81 100.39
CA ALA A 82 -50.19 28.32 99.26
C ALA A 82 -50.25 29.28 98.06
N ILE A 83 -49.08 29.70 97.57
CA ILE A 83 -48.94 30.45 96.30
C ILE A 83 -48.25 29.58 95.25
N PHE A 84 -47.30 28.77 95.71
CA PHE A 84 -46.51 27.87 94.90
C PHE A 84 -46.10 26.69 95.76
N ASP A 85 -46.49 25.51 95.29
CA ASP A 85 -46.31 24.29 96.04
C ASP A 85 -45.70 23.22 95.13
N ILE A 86 -44.74 22.49 95.68
CA ILE A 86 -44.23 21.27 95.07
C ILE A 86 -44.65 20.10 95.96
N ARG A 87 -45.65 19.37 95.49
CA ARG A 87 -46.09 18.14 96.15
C ARG A 87 -45.01 17.06 96.07
N GLY A 88 -45.09 16.09 96.97
CA GLY A 88 -44.17 14.95 96.98
C GLY A 88 -44.19 14.09 95.72
N ASP A 89 -45.21 14.20 94.87
CA ASP A 89 -45.29 13.57 93.55
C ASP A 89 -44.75 14.44 92.40
N GLY A 90 -44.27 15.66 92.71
CA GLY A 90 -43.67 16.57 91.74
C GLY A 90 -44.68 17.44 90.98
N LEU A 91 -46.00 17.29 91.20
CA LEU A 91 -46.94 18.22 90.58
C LEU A 91 -46.70 19.63 91.10
N THR A 92 -46.47 20.53 90.15
CA THR A 92 -46.31 21.95 90.41
C THR A 92 -47.60 22.65 90.04
N THR A 93 -48.17 23.38 90.99
CA THR A 93 -49.40 24.16 90.75
C THR A 93 -49.13 25.63 91.01
N ILE A 94 -49.50 26.47 90.05
CA ILE A 94 -49.55 27.93 90.21
C ILE A 94 -51.02 28.26 90.43
N HIS A 95 -51.39 28.52 91.68
CA HIS A 95 -52.79 28.77 92.03
C HIS A 95 -53.28 30.16 91.64
N GLN A 96 -52.36 31.12 91.44
CA GLN A 96 -52.69 32.50 91.06
C GLN A 96 -51.69 33.07 90.07
N GLY A 97 -52.19 33.80 89.06
CA GLY A 97 -51.39 34.36 87.97
C GLY A 97 -51.31 33.42 86.75
N GLY A 98 -50.19 33.48 86.02
CA GLY A 98 -49.94 32.63 84.86
C GLY A 98 -48.45 32.41 84.66
N LEU A 99 -48.11 31.53 83.72
CA LEU A 99 -46.71 31.25 83.37
C LEU A 99 -46.21 32.30 82.37
N ALA A 100 -45.55 33.35 82.86
CA ALA A 100 -44.83 34.30 82.04
C ALA A 100 -43.36 33.90 81.93
N ILE A 101 -42.87 33.66 80.72
CA ILE A 101 -41.47 33.32 80.46
C ILE A 101 -40.87 34.42 79.61
N ALA A 102 -40.11 35.31 80.25
CA ALA A 102 -39.50 36.45 79.58
C ALA A 102 -38.29 36.05 78.71
N LEU A 103 -37.55 35.00 79.10
CA LEU A 103 -36.38 34.47 78.41
C LEU A 103 -36.37 32.94 78.51
N GLY A 104 -36.00 32.24 77.43
CA GLY A 104 -35.78 30.78 77.44
C GLY A 104 -36.95 29.89 76.97
N GLY A 105 -38.19 30.41 76.94
CA GLY A 105 -39.37 29.69 76.44
C GLY A 105 -39.84 28.51 77.31
N ALA A 106 -41.01 27.95 76.97
CA ALA A 106 -41.55 26.73 77.59
C ALA A 106 -41.23 25.51 76.74
N THR A 107 -40.65 24.47 77.36
CA THR A 107 -40.37 23.18 76.69
C THR A 107 -41.31 22.10 77.23
N VAL A 108 -42.07 21.46 76.34
CA VAL A 108 -42.95 20.32 76.66
C VAL A 108 -42.36 19.05 76.05
N THR A 109 -41.81 18.18 76.88
CA THR A 109 -41.10 16.96 76.42
C THR A 109 -42.06 15.81 76.08
N ALA A 110 -43.27 15.81 76.65
CA ALA A 110 -44.33 14.84 76.37
C ALA A 110 -45.71 15.44 76.68
N GLY A 111 -46.78 14.93 76.04
CA GLY A 111 -48.17 15.31 76.33
C GLY A 111 -48.77 16.43 75.47
N GLY A 112 -47.93 17.21 74.76
CA GLY A 112 -48.37 18.23 73.79
C GLY A 112 -49.04 19.46 74.43
N LEU A 113 -49.38 20.45 73.58
CA LEU A 113 -50.20 21.59 73.96
C LEU A 113 -51.61 21.41 73.36
N THR A 114 -52.63 21.37 74.21
CA THR A 114 -54.04 21.33 73.79
C THR A 114 -54.69 22.67 74.10
N VAL A 115 -55.29 23.31 73.09
CA VAL A 115 -56.06 24.55 73.21
C VAL A 115 -57.50 24.27 72.76
N THR A 116 -58.45 24.35 73.68
CA THR A 116 -59.85 23.96 73.39
C THR A 116 -60.64 25.08 72.70
N ASP A 117 -60.38 26.35 73.04
CA ASP A 117 -61.08 27.52 72.49
C ASP A 117 -60.11 28.68 72.21
N GLY A 118 -60.47 29.59 71.29
CA GLY A 118 -59.72 30.83 71.00
C GLY A 118 -58.50 30.68 70.07
N GLY A 119 -58.09 29.46 69.77
CA GLY A 119 -56.98 29.16 68.84
C GLY A 119 -55.60 29.58 69.37
N ALA A 120 -54.56 29.27 68.59
CA ALA A 120 -53.20 29.70 68.88
C ALA A 120 -52.80 30.82 67.93
N VAL A 121 -52.43 31.99 68.47
CA VAL A 121 -51.81 33.07 67.70
C VAL A 121 -50.31 33.04 67.99
N VAL A 122 -49.52 32.66 66.99
CA VAL A 122 -48.06 32.62 67.09
C VAL A 122 -47.49 33.80 66.32
N THR A 123 -46.95 34.78 67.04
CA THR A 123 -46.40 36.00 66.47
C THR A 123 -44.93 36.13 66.81
N THR A 124 -44.14 36.60 65.86
CA THR A 124 -42.78 37.07 66.09
C THR A 124 -42.68 38.50 65.60
N THR A 125 -42.00 39.35 66.37
CA THR A 125 -41.60 40.70 65.93
C THR A 125 -40.20 40.69 65.33
N SER A 126 -39.53 39.53 65.31
CA SER A 126 -38.22 39.36 64.69
C SER A 126 -38.33 39.39 63.17
N THR A 127 -37.39 40.05 62.51
CA THR A 127 -37.29 40.11 61.04
C THR A 127 -36.63 38.88 60.42
N THR A 128 -36.06 37.98 61.24
CA THR A 128 -35.25 36.84 60.77
C THR A 128 -35.69 35.50 61.34
N LEU A 129 -36.44 35.47 62.44
CA LEU A 129 -36.89 34.23 63.06
C LEU A 129 -38.25 33.81 62.52
N SER A 130 -38.43 32.52 62.27
CA SER A 130 -39.75 31.95 62.02
C SER A 130 -40.65 32.14 63.23
N ALA A 131 -41.90 32.56 62.99
CA ALA A 131 -42.90 32.65 64.06
C ALA A 131 -43.17 31.26 64.67
N SER A 132 -43.28 30.23 63.83
CA SER A 132 -43.48 28.84 64.26
C SER A 132 -42.63 27.89 63.42
N THR A 133 -42.06 26.89 64.07
CA THR A 133 -41.40 25.74 63.42
C THR A 133 -42.04 24.47 63.94
N LEU A 134 -42.59 23.65 63.04
CA LEU A 134 -43.12 22.32 63.36
C LEU A 134 -42.13 21.27 62.86
N THR A 135 -41.57 20.48 63.77
CA THR A 135 -40.52 19.51 63.45
C THR A 135 -40.87 18.13 63.98
N ALA A 136 -40.89 17.14 63.10
CA ALA A 136 -40.73 15.75 63.52
C ALA A 136 -39.23 15.46 63.62
N SER A 137 -38.71 15.37 64.84
CA SER A 137 -37.27 15.23 65.11
C SER A 137 -36.72 13.81 64.89
N SER A 138 -37.59 12.81 64.72
CA SER A 138 -37.17 11.42 64.45
C SER A 138 -36.90 11.20 62.96
N THR A 139 -35.75 10.60 62.66
CA THR A 139 -35.37 10.20 61.29
C THR A 139 -36.20 9.03 60.75
N SER A 140 -36.96 8.35 61.61
CA SER A 140 -37.88 7.25 61.25
C SER A 140 -39.35 7.67 61.27
N TYR A 141 -39.64 8.98 61.29
CA TYR A 141 -41.01 9.48 61.37
C TYR A 141 -41.80 9.21 60.09
N THR A 142 -42.92 8.48 60.20
CA THR A 142 -43.84 8.17 59.09
C THR A 142 -45.20 8.87 59.21
N GLY A 143 -45.37 9.72 60.23
CA GLY A 143 -46.60 10.46 60.48
C GLY A 143 -46.73 11.73 59.65
N THR A 144 -47.60 12.63 60.08
CA THR A 144 -47.81 13.94 59.44
C THR A 144 -47.36 15.08 60.35
N VAL A 145 -46.34 15.85 59.93
CA VAL A 145 -45.82 17.01 60.69
C VAL A 145 -46.89 18.10 60.85
N LEU A 146 -47.68 18.34 59.79
CA LEU A 146 -48.83 19.25 59.82
C LEU A 146 -50.04 18.59 59.16
N LYS A 147 -51.05 18.29 59.96
CA LYS A 147 -52.33 17.74 59.49
C LYS A 147 -53.41 18.82 59.58
N ALA A 148 -53.88 19.30 58.43
CA ALA A 148 -55.06 20.14 58.35
C ALA A 148 -56.30 19.25 58.15
N VAL A 149 -57.27 19.34 59.06
CA VAL A 149 -58.53 18.60 58.99
C VAL A 149 -59.68 19.58 59.02
N SER A 150 -60.54 19.50 58.00
CA SER A 150 -61.83 20.19 58.00
C SER A 150 -62.94 19.17 58.21
N ALA A 151 -63.96 19.55 58.97
CA ALA A 151 -65.21 18.79 59.03
C ALA A 151 -66.08 18.99 57.77
N THR A 152 -65.71 19.92 56.87
CA THR A 152 -66.41 20.20 55.60
C THR A 152 -65.94 19.27 54.48
N ALA A 153 -66.87 18.73 53.68
CA ALA A 153 -66.59 17.82 52.55
C ALA A 153 -65.82 18.50 51.39
N VAL A 154 -65.16 17.70 50.53
CA VAL A 154 -64.34 18.16 49.38
C VAL A 154 -65.11 19.14 48.47
N GLY A 155 -64.54 20.31 48.21
CA GLY A 155 -65.15 21.34 47.36
C GLY A 155 -64.32 22.62 47.25
N SER A 156 -64.62 23.46 46.27
CA SER A 156 -63.85 24.69 45.97
C SER A 156 -64.23 25.91 46.84
N THR A 157 -65.17 25.76 47.78
CA THR A 157 -65.72 26.88 48.57
C THR A 157 -64.92 27.23 49.83
N PHE A 158 -63.93 26.41 50.20
CA PHE A 158 -63.07 26.66 51.34
C PHE A 158 -61.61 26.31 51.00
N PHE A 159 -60.70 26.74 51.85
CA PHE A 159 -59.28 26.49 51.70
C PHE A 159 -58.81 25.53 52.80
N LEU A 160 -58.09 24.48 52.41
CA LEU A 160 -57.33 23.66 53.36
C LEU A 160 -56.06 24.40 53.79
N PHE A 161 -55.50 25.19 52.88
CA PHE A 161 -54.37 26.07 53.15
C PHE A 161 -54.48 27.34 52.31
N LYS A 162 -54.23 28.49 52.93
CA LYS A 162 -54.23 29.78 52.26
C LYS A 162 -53.06 30.63 52.76
N ALA A 163 -52.05 30.83 51.91
CA ALA A 163 -50.97 31.76 52.18
C ALA A 163 -51.34 33.16 51.65
N LEU A 164 -51.35 34.12 52.55
CA LEU A 164 -51.62 35.52 52.26
C LEU A 164 -50.33 36.34 52.38
N SER A 165 -50.11 37.27 51.45
CA SER A 165 -49.24 38.42 51.67
C SER A 165 -50.10 39.60 52.11
N GLY A 166 -49.75 40.21 53.25
CA GLY A 166 -50.63 41.14 53.96
C GLY A 166 -51.89 40.46 54.48
N THR A 167 -53.01 41.18 54.54
CA THR A 167 -54.28 40.67 55.10
C THR A 167 -55.22 40.06 54.07
N SER A 168 -54.93 40.15 52.76
CA SER A 168 -55.91 39.74 51.73
C SER A 168 -55.35 39.21 50.40
N THR A 169 -54.06 39.37 50.08
CA THR A 169 -53.55 38.93 48.77
C THR A 169 -53.09 37.47 48.81
N SER A 170 -53.74 36.58 48.06
CA SER A 170 -53.35 35.16 48.03
C SER A 170 -52.14 34.98 47.10
N VAL A 171 -51.07 34.38 47.61
CA VAL A 171 -49.86 34.07 46.82
C VAL A 171 -49.77 32.58 46.47
N PHE A 172 -50.28 31.74 47.36
CA PHE A 172 -50.38 30.30 47.22
C PHE A 172 -51.63 29.81 47.95
N ASP A 173 -52.46 29.02 47.28
CA ASP A 173 -53.65 28.45 47.88
C ASP A 173 -53.88 27.00 47.44
N ILE A 174 -54.40 26.21 48.39
CA ILE A 174 -54.91 24.86 48.17
C ILE A 174 -56.39 24.90 48.54
N GLN A 175 -57.23 24.79 47.51
CA GLN A 175 -58.67 24.69 47.68
C GLN A 175 -59.07 23.33 48.27
N GLY A 176 -60.28 23.24 48.80
CA GLY A 176 -60.81 22.00 49.38
C GLY A 176 -60.99 20.85 48.37
N ASP A 177 -60.91 21.12 47.06
CA ASP A 177 -60.89 20.13 45.98
C ASP A 177 -59.47 19.72 45.53
N GLY A 178 -58.42 20.31 46.12
CA GLY A 178 -57.03 19.98 45.84
C GLY A 178 -56.39 20.81 44.72
N LEU A 179 -57.11 21.72 44.06
CA LEU A 179 -56.50 22.61 43.08
C LEU A 179 -55.46 23.50 43.76
N THR A 180 -54.20 23.32 43.35
CA THR A 180 -53.06 24.11 43.83
C THR A 180 -52.79 25.25 42.85
N THR A 181 -52.90 26.49 43.32
CA THR A 181 -52.63 27.68 42.50
C THR A 181 -51.43 28.44 43.05
N ILE A 182 -50.40 28.63 42.21
CA ILE A 182 -49.30 29.58 42.46
C ILE A 182 -49.61 30.84 41.65
N ARG A 183 -50.04 31.91 42.32
CA ARG A 183 -50.47 33.16 41.66
C ARG A 183 -49.33 34.11 41.38
N GLN A 184 -48.22 33.98 42.12
CA GLN A 184 -47.01 34.78 41.98
C GLN A 184 -45.78 33.88 42.14
N GLY A 185 -44.81 34.01 41.23
CA GLY A 185 -43.63 33.15 41.16
C GLY A 185 -43.76 31.98 40.18
N GLY A 186 -42.98 30.92 40.40
CA GLY A 186 -42.99 29.70 39.58
C GLY A 186 -42.52 28.48 40.36
N LEU A 187 -42.56 27.29 39.74
CA LEU A 187 -42.10 26.04 40.34
C LEU A 187 -40.60 25.83 40.05
N SER A 188 -39.78 25.82 41.10
CA SER A 188 -38.36 25.45 41.02
C SER A 188 -38.14 24.09 41.69
N ILE A 189 -37.54 23.14 40.95
CA ILE A 189 -37.23 21.78 41.45
C ILE A 189 -35.71 21.62 41.44
N VAL A 190 -35.10 21.66 42.61
CA VAL A 190 -33.62 21.63 42.77
C VAL A 190 -33.08 20.20 42.79
N THR A 191 -33.91 19.20 43.10
CA THR A 191 -33.53 17.78 43.14
C THR A 191 -34.74 16.91 42.76
N GLY A 192 -34.55 15.96 41.85
CA GLY A 192 -35.63 15.16 41.24
C GLY A 192 -36.15 15.76 39.93
N GLY A 193 -37.30 15.28 39.45
CA GLY A 193 -37.93 15.77 38.23
C GLY A 193 -39.45 15.92 38.38
N ALA A 194 -40.04 16.87 37.66
CA ALA A 194 -41.49 16.91 37.51
C ALA A 194 -41.93 15.77 36.59
N THR A 195 -42.81 14.89 37.08
CA THR A 195 -43.51 13.91 36.22
C THR A 195 -44.88 14.48 35.85
N ILE A 196 -45.10 14.73 34.57
CA ILE A 196 -46.43 15.10 34.03
C ILE A 196 -46.99 13.88 33.31
N ALA A 197 -47.88 13.14 33.98
CA ALA A 197 -48.37 11.85 33.50
C ALA A 197 -49.44 11.96 32.38
N ALA A 198 -50.12 13.10 32.24
CA ALA A 198 -51.12 13.36 31.19
C ALA A 198 -51.09 14.83 30.73
N GLY A 199 -51.22 15.09 29.42
CA GLY A 199 -51.28 16.44 28.82
C GLY A 199 -49.94 17.03 28.33
N GLY A 200 -48.81 16.43 28.70
CA GLY A 200 -47.47 16.87 28.28
C GLY A 200 -47.00 18.19 28.91
N LEU A 201 -45.72 18.52 28.72
CA LEU A 201 -45.16 19.83 29.07
C LEU A 201 -45.23 20.74 27.83
N VAL A 202 -46.01 21.82 27.90
CA VAL A 202 -46.04 22.86 26.85
C VAL A 202 -45.11 24.01 27.27
N VAL A 203 -43.98 24.19 26.57
CA VAL A 203 -43.04 25.31 26.76
C VAL A 203 -43.21 26.31 25.60
N SER A 204 -43.90 27.43 25.86
CA SER A 204 -44.33 28.36 24.81
C SER A 204 -43.24 29.30 24.27
N THR A 205 -42.15 29.58 25.02
CA THR A 205 -41.31 30.76 24.71
C THR A 205 -39.78 30.66 24.82
N VAL A 206 -39.14 29.68 25.50
CA VAL A 206 -37.66 29.69 25.73
C VAL A 206 -36.98 28.29 25.73
N GLY A 207 -37.57 27.29 25.08
CA GLY A 207 -36.99 25.94 24.97
C GLY A 207 -36.71 25.24 26.32
N ALA A 208 -36.13 24.04 26.29
CA ALA A 208 -35.72 23.29 27.49
C ALA A 208 -34.20 23.05 27.48
N THR A 209 -33.52 23.32 28.59
CA THR A 209 -32.07 23.07 28.75
C THR A 209 -31.84 21.87 29.67
N ILE A 210 -31.05 20.87 29.23
CA ILE A 210 -30.70 19.67 30.03
C ILE A 210 -29.18 19.62 30.22
N THR A 211 -28.71 19.90 31.44
CA THR A 211 -27.28 20.05 31.74
C THR A 211 -26.61 18.73 32.16
N ALA A 212 -27.38 17.71 32.57
CA ALA A 212 -26.88 16.36 32.95
C ALA A 212 -27.98 15.29 32.77
N GLY A 213 -27.58 14.03 32.52
CA GLY A 213 -28.48 12.87 32.39
C GLY A 213 -28.91 12.50 30.96
N GLY A 214 -28.59 13.35 29.98
CA GLY A 214 -28.97 13.16 28.58
C GLY A 214 -30.48 13.32 28.34
N LEU A 215 -30.84 13.58 27.09
CA LEU A 215 -32.23 13.49 26.65
C LEU A 215 -32.48 12.08 26.10
N THR A 216 -33.35 11.30 26.75
CA THR A 216 -33.84 10.03 26.19
C THR A 216 -35.15 10.29 25.45
N VAL A 217 -35.13 10.24 24.12
CA VAL A 217 -36.35 10.30 23.29
C VAL A 217 -36.73 8.89 22.86
N THR A 218 -37.74 8.31 23.51
CA THR A 218 -38.18 6.93 23.27
C THR A 218 -39.06 6.78 22.01
N ALA A 219 -39.60 7.88 21.45
CA ALA A 219 -40.31 7.92 20.16
C ALA A 219 -40.31 9.33 19.54
N GLY A 220 -40.18 9.47 18.22
CA GLY A 220 -40.31 10.74 17.47
C GLY A 220 -39.02 11.45 17.06
N GLY A 221 -37.85 10.99 17.53
CA GLY A 221 -36.54 11.58 17.21
C GLY A 221 -36.30 12.94 17.88
N ALA A 222 -35.02 13.32 18.04
CA ALA A 222 -34.63 14.66 18.45
C ALA A 222 -34.12 15.41 17.21
N THR A 223 -34.71 16.57 16.88
CA THR A 223 -34.21 17.45 15.81
C THR A 223 -33.34 18.54 16.42
N VAL A 224 -32.06 18.60 16.06
CA VAL A 224 -31.14 19.69 16.46
C VAL A 224 -30.96 20.63 15.26
N ALA A 225 -31.61 21.79 15.29
CA ALA A 225 -31.42 22.83 14.28
C ALA A 225 -30.23 23.74 14.67
N ALA A 226 -29.39 24.10 13.67
CA ALA A 226 -28.26 25.05 13.71
C ALA A 226 -27.39 25.09 15.00
N GLY A 227 -26.15 24.59 14.91
CA GLY A 227 -25.15 24.63 16.00
C GLY A 227 -24.38 23.33 16.21
N GLY A 228 -24.86 22.23 15.62
CA GLY A 228 -24.21 20.92 15.70
C GLY A 228 -24.39 20.22 17.05
N LEU A 229 -24.02 18.93 17.10
CA LEU A 229 -23.97 18.12 18.31
C LEU A 229 -22.50 17.87 18.68
N THR A 230 -22.09 18.31 19.86
CA THR A 230 -20.73 18.06 20.39
C THR A 230 -20.76 16.90 21.39
N VAL A 231 -20.07 15.78 21.10
CA VAL A 231 -19.95 14.62 22.00
C VAL A 231 -18.48 14.44 22.41
N THR A 232 -18.15 14.74 23.67
CA THR A 232 -16.76 14.88 24.13
C THR A 232 -16.12 13.63 24.74
N THR A 233 -16.87 12.57 25.10
CA THR A 233 -16.29 11.51 25.97
C THR A 233 -16.64 10.05 25.68
N VAL A 234 -17.72 9.69 24.98
CA VAL A 234 -18.07 8.26 24.75
C VAL A 234 -18.34 7.91 23.27
N GLY A 235 -18.28 8.90 22.39
CA GLY A 235 -18.65 8.74 20.97
C GLY A 235 -20.17 8.59 20.81
N ALA A 236 -20.69 9.07 19.68
CA ALA A 236 -22.07 8.80 19.29
C ALA A 236 -22.14 7.40 18.66
N THR A 237 -23.00 6.52 19.17
CA THR A 237 -23.30 5.25 18.50
C THR A 237 -24.48 5.45 17.56
N VAL A 238 -24.27 5.27 16.25
CA VAL A 238 -25.33 5.27 15.23
C VAL A 238 -25.63 3.83 14.85
N THR A 239 -26.66 3.24 15.45
CA THR A 239 -27.02 1.82 15.27
C THR A 239 -27.82 1.55 13.99
N ALA A 240 -28.38 2.57 13.34
CA ALA A 240 -29.04 2.49 12.02
C ALA A 240 -29.10 3.86 11.32
N GLY A 241 -28.99 3.90 9.99
CA GLY A 241 -29.18 5.12 9.16
C GLY A 241 -27.90 5.77 8.60
N GLY A 242 -26.71 5.31 9.01
CA GLY A 242 -25.44 5.91 8.60
C GLY A 242 -25.18 7.28 9.23
N LEU A 243 -23.91 7.70 9.26
CA LEU A 243 -23.50 9.04 9.67
C LEU A 243 -23.22 9.88 8.41
N THR A 244 -23.97 10.95 8.19
CA THR A 244 -23.67 11.95 7.15
C THR A 244 -22.90 13.11 7.77
N VAL A 245 -21.63 13.27 7.39
CA VAL A 245 -20.79 14.43 7.76
C VAL A 245 -20.64 15.32 6.54
N THR A 246 -21.28 16.49 6.54
CA THR A 246 -21.28 17.41 5.39
C THR A 246 -20.03 18.29 5.27
N ASP A 247 -19.19 18.38 6.31
CA ASP A 247 -17.87 19.05 6.29
C ASP A 247 -16.94 18.52 7.40
N GLY A 248 -15.64 18.35 7.12
CA GLY A 248 -14.60 18.02 8.13
C GLY A 248 -14.05 16.58 8.13
N GLY A 249 -14.62 15.68 7.34
CA GLY A 249 -14.20 14.27 7.27
C GLY A 249 -14.54 13.45 8.53
N ALA A 250 -14.63 12.13 8.39
CA ALA A 250 -14.86 11.20 9.51
C ALA A 250 -13.65 10.26 9.64
N ALA A 251 -13.07 10.15 10.84
CA ALA A 251 -12.04 9.16 11.14
C ALA A 251 -12.70 7.92 11.77
N ILE A 252 -12.58 6.76 11.12
CA ILE A 252 -13.05 5.47 11.64
C ILE A 252 -11.83 4.65 12.06
N THR A 253 -11.65 4.44 13.37
CA THR A 253 -10.60 3.58 13.94
C THR A 253 -11.23 2.28 14.41
N THR A 254 -10.82 1.14 13.85
CA THR A 254 -11.33 -0.19 14.28
C THR A 254 -10.16 -1.11 14.66
N THR A 255 -10.38 -2.02 15.60
CA THR A 255 -9.45 -3.11 15.96
C THR A 255 -9.81 -4.44 15.28
N SER A 256 -10.82 -4.44 14.39
CA SER A 256 -11.32 -5.63 13.70
C SER A 256 -10.44 -6.01 12.51
N THR A 257 -10.16 -7.30 12.34
CA THR A 257 -9.43 -7.85 11.20
C THR A 257 -10.24 -7.93 9.90
N THR A 258 -11.52 -7.53 9.93
CA THR A 258 -12.38 -7.46 8.74
C THR A 258 -13.23 -6.20 8.75
N LEU A 259 -13.03 -5.36 7.73
CA LEU A 259 -13.88 -4.21 7.40
C LEU A 259 -14.57 -4.51 6.07
N SER A 260 -15.80 -5.04 6.12
CA SER A 260 -16.54 -5.42 4.92
C SER A 260 -17.38 -4.25 4.41
N ALA A 261 -17.08 -3.79 3.19
CA ALA A 261 -17.79 -2.80 2.38
C ALA A 261 -18.04 -1.42 3.04
N SER A 262 -17.04 -0.54 2.95
CA SER A 262 -17.22 0.90 3.14
C SER A 262 -17.24 1.59 1.78
N THR A 263 -18.33 2.26 1.41
CA THR A 263 -18.33 3.18 0.24
C THR A 263 -17.90 4.55 0.75
N LEU A 264 -16.71 5.01 0.35
CA LEU A 264 -16.22 6.36 0.67
C LEU A 264 -16.32 7.22 -0.59
N THR A 265 -17.31 8.12 -0.62
CA THR A 265 -17.55 9.03 -1.75
C THR A 265 -17.00 10.41 -1.41
N ALA A 266 -15.92 10.83 -2.06
CA ALA A 266 -15.49 12.24 -2.08
C ALA A 266 -16.21 12.95 -3.24
N SER A 267 -17.14 13.86 -2.93
CA SER A 267 -17.94 14.59 -3.93
C SER A 267 -17.34 15.92 -4.38
N SER A 268 -16.13 16.27 -3.92
CA SER A 268 -15.45 17.52 -4.27
C SER A 268 -14.45 17.32 -5.40
N THR A 269 -14.61 18.07 -6.49
CA THR A 269 -13.72 18.06 -7.66
C THR A 269 -12.37 18.77 -7.43
N SER A 270 -12.11 19.25 -6.21
CA SER A 270 -10.96 20.12 -5.88
C SER A 270 -10.13 19.64 -4.69
N TYR A 271 -10.40 18.43 -4.16
CA TYR A 271 -9.67 17.90 -3.01
C TYR A 271 -8.34 17.27 -3.46
N THR A 272 -7.21 17.75 -2.96
CA THR A 272 -5.85 17.24 -3.30
C THR A 272 -5.26 16.31 -2.25
N GLY A 273 -5.92 16.13 -1.11
CA GLY A 273 -5.52 15.20 -0.05
C GLY A 273 -5.84 13.74 -0.37
N THR A 274 -5.37 12.80 0.46
CA THR A 274 -5.68 11.37 0.34
C THR A 274 -7.18 11.13 0.53
N VAL A 275 -7.86 10.54 -0.46
CA VAL A 275 -9.30 10.20 -0.39
C VAL A 275 -9.51 8.89 0.37
N LEU A 276 -8.57 7.94 0.26
CA LEU A 276 -8.55 6.71 1.04
C LEU A 276 -7.11 6.35 1.44
N LYS A 277 -6.83 6.34 2.75
CA LYS A 277 -5.54 5.91 3.32
C LYS A 277 -5.72 4.56 3.99
N ALA A 278 -5.32 3.48 3.34
CA ALA A 278 -5.30 2.15 3.95
C ALA A 278 -3.95 1.93 4.65
N VAL A 279 -3.87 2.23 5.96
CA VAL A 279 -2.71 1.92 6.79
C VAL A 279 -2.90 0.52 7.37
N ALA A 280 -2.42 -0.51 6.68
CA ALA A 280 -2.07 -1.74 7.37
C ALA A 280 -0.72 -1.48 8.07
N LEU A 281 -0.71 -1.53 9.42
CA LEU A 281 0.52 -1.32 10.18
C LEU A 281 1.47 -2.52 9.97
N SER A 282 2.36 -2.45 8.97
CA SER A 282 3.61 -3.20 8.97
C SER A 282 4.68 -2.44 9.77
N GLY A 283 4.47 -2.28 11.09
CA GLY A 283 5.50 -1.89 12.07
C GLY A 283 6.30 -0.58 11.88
N THR A 284 6.13 0.19 10.80
CA THR A 284 7.08 1.26 10.39
C THR A 284 6.43 2.59 9.99
N SER A 285 5.13 2.79 10.24
CA SER A 285 4.43 4.08 10.03
C SER A 285 4.26 4.54 8.57
N THR A 286 4.67 3.75 7.57
CA THR A 286 4.41 4.02 6.14
C THR A 286 3.09 3.40 5.70
N ALA A 287 2.28 4.14 4.92
CA ALA A 287 1.07 3.57 4.30
C ALA A 287 1.49 2.50 3.27
N ILE A 288 0.80 1.35 3.21
CA ILE A 288 1.07 0.31 2.19
C ILE A 288 0.52 0.77 0.82
N PHE A 289 -0.56 1.56 0.82
CA PHE A 289 -1.25 2.05 -0.37
C PHE A 289 -1.98 3.37 -0.08
N ASP A 290 -1.92 4.34 -0.99
CA ASP A 290 -2.72 5.56 -0.94
C ASP A 290 -3.35 5.93 -2.30
N ILE A 291 -4.56 6.51 -2.25
CA ILE A 291 -5.22 7.13 -3.41
C ILE A 291 -5.37 8.61 -3.11
N ARG A 292 -4.67 9.45 -3.88
CA ARG A 292 -4.80 10.91 -3.82
C ARG A 292 -6.13 11.37 -4.41
N GLY A 293 -6.57 12.58 -4.06
CA GLY A 293 -7.81 13.16 -4.58
C GLY A 293 -7.80 13.49 -6.07
N ASP A 294 -6.62 13.50 -6.71
CA ASP A 294 -6.47 13.56 -8.17
C ASP A 294 -6.50 12.18 -8.85
N GLY A 295 -6.75 11.10 -8.09
CA GLY A 295 -6.83 9.73 -8.56
C GLY A 295 -5.48 9.01 -8.67
N LEU A 296 -4.34 9.67 -8.41
CA LEU A 296 -3.06 8.97 -8.37
C LEU A 296 -3.09 7.92 -7.26
N THR A 297 -2.75 6.71 -7.63
CA THR A 297 -2.70 5.56 -6.76
C THR A 297 -1.25 5.15 -6.54
N THR A 298 -0.75 5.20 -5.30
CA THR A 298 0.61 4.74 -4.95
C THR A 298 0.52 3.46 -4.13
N ILE A 299 1.23 2.41 -4.56
CA ILE A 299 1.48 1.21 -3.73
C ILE A 299 2.92 1.35 -3.23
N HIS A 300 3.10 1.57 -1.93
CA HIS A 300 4.43 1.72 -1.32
C HIS A 300 5.08 0.38 -0.99
N GLU A 301 4.28 -0.64 -0.69
CA GLU A 301 4.72 -2.00 -0.37
C GLU A 301 3.82 -3.01 -1.09
N GLY A 302 4.41 -3.98 -1.81
CA GLY A 302 3.68 -4.95 -2.64
C GLY A 302 3.52 -4.53 -4.11
N GLY A 303 2.45 -4.97 -4.76
CA GLY A 303 2.14 -4.68 -6.16
C GLY A 303 0.65 -4.82 -6.48
N LEU A 304 0.25 -4.44 -7.69
CA LEU A 304 -1.13 -4.57 -8.16
C LEU A 304 -1.37 -5.99 -8.69
N ALA A 305 -2.25 -6.75 -8.04
CA ALA A 305 -2.69 -8.07 -8.51
C ALA A 305 -4.15 -8.02 -9.00
N ILE A 306 -4.38 -8.37 -10.27
CA ILE A 306 -5.72 -8.41 -10.88
C ILE A 306 -6.04 -9.87 -11.22
N ALA A 307 -6.96 -10.47 -10.47
CA ALA A 307 -7.31 -11.88 -10.64
C ALA A 307 -8.11 -12.16 -11.93
N LEU A 308 -8.94 -11.18 -12.37
CA LEU A 308 -9.76 -11.25 -13.58
C LEU A 308 -9.87 -9.84 -14.19
N GLY A 309 -9.81 -9.72 -15.53
CA GLY A 309 -10.15 -8.47 -16.24
C GLY A 309 -8.99 -7.57 -16.70
N GLY A 310 -7.74 -7.84 -16.32
CA GLY A 310 -6.55 -7.08 -16.76
C GLY A 310 -6.51 -5.60 -16.32
N ALA A 311 -5.37 -4.93 -16.55
CA ALA A 311 -5.23 -3.49 -16.35
C ALA A 311 -5.32 -2.77 -17.71
N THR A 312 -6.12 -1.70 -17.80
CA THR A 312 -6.17 -0.81 -18.98
C THR A 312 -5.59 0.55 -18.61
N VAL A 313 -4.63 1.05 -19.40
CA VAL A 313 -4.08 2.41 -19.27
C VAL A 313 -4.59 3.24 -20.45
N SER A 314 -5.65 4.02 -20.23
CA SER A 314 -6.29 4.81 -21.30
C SER A 314 -5.49 6.05 -21.72
N ALA A 315 -4.58 6.53 -20.86
CA ALA A 315 -3.65 7.61 -21.14
C ALA A 315 -2.37 7.40 -20.31
N GLY A 316 -1.19 7.65 -20.90
CA GLY A 316 0.11 7.31 -20.32
C GLY A 316 0.63 5.93 -20.76
N GLY A 317 1.79 5.53 -20.25
CA GLY A 317 2.41 4.23 -20.55
C GLY A 317 2.81 3.47 -19.28
N LEU A 318 3.11 2.18 -19.42
CA LEU A 318 3.69 1.39 -18.34
C LEU A 318 5.20 1.65 -18.25
N VAL A 319 5.67 2.17 -17.12
CA VAL A 319 7.11 2.34 -16.84
C VAL A 319 7.53 1.32 -15.77
N VAL A 320 8.48 0.45 -16.08
CA VAL A 320 9.04 -0.54 -15.14
C VAL A 320 10.53 -0.25 -14.94
N SER A 321 10.94 0.06 -13.71
CA SER A 321 12.30 0.57 -13.44
C SER A 321 13.35 -0.49 -13.09
N THR A 322 12.97 -1.66 -12.58
CA THR A 322 13.95 -2.61 -11.99
C THR A 322 13.88 -4.06 -12.48
N VAL A 323 12.70 -4.63 -12.77
CA VAL A 323 12.55 -6.08 -13.04
C VAL A 323 12.02 -6.40 -14.45
N GLY A 324 11.58 -5.39 -15.21
CA GLY A 324 10.96 -5.57 -16.53
C GLY A 324 9.52 -6.10 -16.45
N ALA A 325 8.80 -6.08 -17.58
CA ALA A 325 7.46 -6.66 -17.67
C ALA A 325 7.55 -8.10 -18.18
N THR A 326 7.00 -9.06 -17.42
CA THR A 326 6.94 -10.48 -17.81
C THR A 326 5.53 -10.84 -18.28
N VAL A 327 5.42 -11.42 -19.48
CA VAL A 327 4.15 -11.94 -20.03
C VAL A 327 4.23 -13.46 -20.08
N THR A 328 3.54 -14.14 -19.15
CA THR A 328 3.58 -15.62 -19.05
C THR A 328 2.70 -16.32 -20.10
N ALA A 329 1.65 -15.64 -20.57
CA ALA A 329 0.76 -16.11 -21.63
C ALA A 329 0.23 -14.92 -22.44
N GLY A 330 0.04 -15.10 -23.75
CA GLY A 330 -0.30 -14.02 -24.68
C GLY A 330 0.94 -13.36 -25.31
N GLY A 331 0.83 -12.09 -25.69
CA GLY A 331 1.93 -11.33 -26.28
C GLY A 331 1.72 -9.82 -26.16
N LEU A 332 2.76 -9.05 -26.51
CA LEU A 332 2.68 -7.59 -26.66
C LEU A 332 2.18 -7.27 -28.07
N THR A 333 1.10 -6.49 -28.19
CA THR A 333 0.63 -5.96 -29.48
C THR A 333 0.83 -4.45 -29.50
N VAL A 334 1.51 -3.95 -30.53
CA VAL A 334 1.73 -2.51 -30.75
C VAL A 334 1.02 -2.12 -32.05
N THR A 335 -0.02 -1.30 -31.96
CA THR A 335 -0.87 -0.93 -33.12
C THR A 335 -0.38 0.33 -33.85
N ASP A 336 0.37 1.19 -33.18
CA ASP A 336 0.93 2.44 -33.74
C ASP A 336 2.25 2.79 -33.02
N GLY A 337 3.11 3.58 -33.67
CA GLY A 337 4.40 4.05 -33.12
C GLY A 337 5.57 3.04 -33.13
N GLY A 338 5.30 1.75 -33.33
CA GLY A 338 6.31 0.69 -33.40
C GLY A 338 6.96 0.32 -32.05
N GLU A 339 7.79 -0.72 -32.04
CA GLU A 339 8.54 -1.16 -30.86
C GLU A 339 10.00 -0.67 -30.93
N THR A 340 10.51 -0.12 -29.83
CA THR A 340 11.95 0.18 -29.67
C THR A 340 12.50 -0.63 -28.50
N ILE A 341 13.39 -1.59 -28.78
CA ILE A 341 14.09 -2.39 -27.77
C ILE A 341 15.54 -1.91 -27.70
N ARG A 342 16.01 -1.50 -26.52
CA ARG A 342 17.36 -0.96 -26.32
C ARG A 342 17.96 -1.51 -25.04
N THR A 343 19.25 -1.87 -25.10
CA THR A 343 20.06 -2.18 -23.93
C THR A 343 21.18 -1.15 -23.78
N THR A 344 21.59 -0.87 -22.55
CA THR A 344 22.85 -0.13 -22.25
C THR A 344 23.97 -1.08 -21.85
N SER A 345 23.70 -2.38 -21.80
CA SER A 345 24.72 -3.40 -21.51
C SER A 345 25.72 -3.51 -22.66
N THR A 346 26.99 -3.72 -22.33
CA THR A 346 28.07 -3.94 -23.31
C THR A 346 28.09 -5.35 -23.88
N SER A 347 27.33 -6.28 -23.31
CA SER A 347 27.37 -7.70 -23.68
C SER A 347 26.02 -8.40 -23.71
N ALA A 348 24.95 -7.81 -23.19
CA ALA A 348 23.63 -8.46 -23.23
C ALA A 348 23.02 -8.33 -24.63
N SER A 349 22.37 -9.39 -25.09
CA SER A 349 21.52 -9.33 -26.28
C SER A 349 20.41 -8.30 -26.09
N VAL A 350 20.15 -7.49 -27.13
CA VAL A 350 19.04 -6.53 -27.12
C VAL A 350 17.69 -7.27 -27.13
N SER A 351 17.59 -8.32 -27.95
CA SER A 351 16.41 -9.18 -28.04
C SER A 351 16.83 -10.61 -28.37
N THR A 352 16.14 -11.58 -27.77
CA THR A 352 16.31 -13.01 -28.02
C THR A 352 14.94 -13.61 -28.25
N LEU A 353 14.72 -14.18 -29.44
CA LEU A 353 13.48 -14.90 -29.77
C LEU A 353 13.76 -16.41 -29.75
N THR A 354 13.01 -17.14 -28.92
CA THR A 354 13.23 -18.58 -28.72
C THR A 354 11.92 -19.35 -28.86
N ALA A 355 11.88 -20.31 -29.78
CA ALA A 355 10.91 -21.40 -29.73
C ALA A 355 11.47 -22.52 -28.83
N SER A 356 10.94 -22.65 -27.61
CA SER A 356 11.48 -23.56 -26.59
C SER A 356 11.08 -25.03 -26.78
N SER A 357 10.09 -25.32 -27.62
CA SER A 357 9.64 -26.69 -27.89
C SER A 357 10.51 -27.37 -28.95
N ALA A 358 10.99 -28.58 -28.64
CA ALA A 358 11.74 -29.42 -29.59
C ALA A 358 10.91 -29.86 -30.81
N SER A 359 9.58 -29.76 -30.72
CA SER A 359 8.65 -30.12 -31.80
C SER A 359 8.05 -28.90 -32.50
N TYR A 360 8.65 -27.72 -32.36
CA TYR A 360 8.14 -26.48 -32.96
C TYR A 360 8.22 -26.53 -34.49
N THR A 361 7.10 -26.26 -35.17
CA THR A 361 6.98 -26.29 -36.64
C THR A 361 6.60 -24.94 -37.26
N GLY A 362 6.42 -23.90 -36.44
CA GLY A 362 6.04 -22.56 -36.89
C GLY A 362 7.21 -21.67 -37.30
N SER A 363 6.99 -20.35 -37.33
CA SER A 363 8.00 -19.33 -37.59
C SER A 363 8.36 -18.55 -36.32
N VAL A 364 9.63 -18.60 -35.89
CA VAL A 364 10.13 -17.84 -34.73
C VAL A 364 9.94 -16.33 -34.92
N LEU A 365 10.11 -15.86 -36.16
CA LEU A 365 9.87 -14.48 -36.57
C LEU A 365 9.08 -14.48 -37.88
N THR A 366 8.02 -13.68 -37.94
CA THR A 366 7.24 -13.44 -39.16
C THR A 366 7.17 -11.94 -39.40
N ALA A 367 7.61 -11.48 -40.56
CA ALA A 367 7.49 -10.09 -40.99
C ALA A 367 6.44 -10.00 -42.11
N ILE A 368 5.39 -9.20 -41.90
CA ILE A 368 4.26 -9.07 -42.82
C ILE A 368 4.10 -7.59 -43.17
N SER A 369 4.05 -7.28 -44.46
CA SER A 369 3.61 -5.98 -44.95
C SER A 369 2.23 -6.10 -45.59
N ALA A 370 1.38 -5.09 -45.37
CA ALA A 370 0.12 -4.96 -46.11
C ALA A 370 0.34 -4.53 -47.57
N THR A 371 1.53 -4.04 -47.91
CA THR A 371 1.90 -3.67 -49.28
C THR A 371 2.28 -4.91 -50.08
N THR A 372 1.81 -4.99 -51.32
CA THR A 372 2.27 -6.00 -52.29
C THR A 372 3.78 -5.88 -52.51
N ALA A 373 4.43 -6.97 -52.94
CA ALA A 373 5.87 -7.01 -53.19
C ALA A 373 6.33 -5.83 -54.07
N ALA A 374 7.22 -4.99 -53.55
CA ALA A 374 7.72 -3.79 -54.22
C ALA A 374 9.11 -3.38 -53.70
N SER A 375 9.88 -2.69 -54.55
CA SER A 375 11.21 -2.17 -54.21
C SER A 375 11.21 -0.89 -53.36
N THR A 376 10.03 -0.32 -53.08
CA THR A 376 9.86 0.99 -52.41
C THR A 376 9.91 0.92 -50.89
N PHE A 377 10.04 -0.27 -50.31
CA PHE A 377 10.10 -0.48 -48.86
C PHE A 377 11.02 -1.66 -48.53
N TYR A 378 11.33 -1.81 -47.25
CA TYR A 378 12.13 -2.91 -46.72
C TYR A 378 11.29 -3.77 -45.79
N LEU A 379 11.42 -5.09 -45.89
CA LEU A 379 10.89 -6.05 -44.92
C LEU A 379 11.83 -6.16 -43.70
N PHE A 380 13.13 -6.02 -43.94
CA PHE A 380 14.16 -6.03 -42.90
C PHE A 380 15.29 -5.06 -43.28
N SER A 381 15.81 -4.33 -42.30
CA SER A 381 16.99 -3.49 -42.47
C SER A 381 17.85 -3.53 -41.21
N ALA A 382 19.11 -3.91 -41.38
CA ALA A 382 20.14 -3.81 -40.35
C ALA A 382 21.06 -2.65 -40.67
N LEU A 383 21.17 -1.71 -39.72
CA LEU A 383 21.96 -0.49 -39.86
C LEU A 383 23.13 -0.52 -38.88
N SER A 384 24.28 -0.01 -39.32
CA SER A 384 25.34 0.47 -38.43
C SER A 384 25.05 1.93 -38.12
N GLY A 385 25.02 2.27 -36.82
CA GLY A 385 24.54 3.57 -36.35
C GLY A 385 23.08 3.81 -36.74
N THR A 386 22.77 5.00 -37.26
CA THR A 386 21.39 5.42 -37.57
C THR A 386 21.07 5.47 -39.06
N SER A 387 22.03 5.23 -39.95
CA SER A 387 21.82 5.50 -41.39
C SER A 387 22.56 4.59 -42.36
N THR A 388 23.59 3.86 -41.93
CA THR A 388 24.38 3.04 -42.85
C THR A 388 23.87 1.60 -42.87
N ALA A 389 23.13 1.23 -43.92
CA ALA A 389 22.69 -0.16 -44.08
C ALA A 389 23.91 -1.08 -44.25
N ILE A 390 23.95 -2.17 -43.50
CA ILE A 390 24.96 -3.24 -43.63
C ILE A 390 24.37 -4.49 -44.26
N PHE A 391 23.06 -4.72 -44.06
CA PHE A 391 22.29 -5.81 -44.62
C PHE A 391 20.82 -5.38 -44.73
N ASP A 392 20.17 -5.65 -45.85
CA ASP A 392 18.74 -5.39 -46.00
C ASP A 392 18.03 -6.44 -46.86
N ILE A 393 16.71 -6.54 -46.66
CA ILE A 393 15.79 -7.31 -47.47
C ILE A 393 14.69 -6.36 -47.92
N ARG A 394 14.65 -6.06 -49.22
CA ARG A 394 13.62 -5.22 -49.82
C ARG A 394 12.25 -5.92 -49.82
N GLY A 395 11.19 -5.13 -50.00
CA GLY A 395 9.81 -5.60 -50.11
C GLY A 395 9.55 -6.55 -51.29
N ASP A 396 10.40 -6.52 -52.32
CA ASP A 396 10.38 -7.45 -53.45
C ASP A 396 11.26 -8.71 -53.23
N GLY A 397 11.87 -8.84 -52.04
CA GLY A 397 12.68 -9.99 -51.65
C GLY A 397 14.16 -9.89 -52.02
N LEU A 398 14.61 -8.83 -52.71
CA LEU A 398 16.03 -8.65 -52.96
C LEU A 398 16.78 -8.48 -51.64
N THR A 399 17.75 -9.36 -51.41
CA THR A 399 18.64 -9.31 -50.25
C THR A 399 19.97 -8.68 -50.65
N THR A 400 20.38 -7.62 -49.95
CA THR A 400 21.65 -6.92 -50.20
C THR A 400 22.54 -7.00 -48.98
N ILE A 401 23.80 -7.41 -49.18
CA ILE A 401 24.87 -7.32 -48.17
C ILE A 401 25.77 -6.16 -48.58
N HIS A 402 25.70 -5.05 -47.85
CA HIS A 402 26.49 -3.85 -48.17
C HIS A 402 27.93 -3.93 -47.64
N GLN A 403 28.15 -4.70 -46.56
CA GLN A 403 29.47 -4.90 -45.95
C GLN A 403 29.66 -6.35 -45.45
N GLY A 404 30.89 -6.87 -45.51
CA GLY A 404 31.26 -8.19 -44.95
C GLY A 404 31.08 -9.40 -45.88
N GLY A 405 30.20 -9.32 -46.89
CA GLY A 405 29.99 -10.40 -47.87
C GLY A 405 29.26 -11.64 -47.31
N LEU A 406 29.27 -12.75 -48.06
CA LEU A 406 28.65 -14.02 -47.69
C LEU A 406 29.71 -15.07 -47.34
N ALA A 407 29.71 -15.57 -46.10
CA ALA A 407 30.55 -16.67 -45.65
C ALA A 407 29.69 -17.87 -45.22
N ILE A 408 30.00 -19.07 -45.73
CA ILE A 408 29.25 -20.31 -45.45
C ILE A 408 30.22 -21.37 -44.93
N ALA A 409 30.09 -21.76 -43.67
CA ALA A 409 31.00 -22.72 -43.04
C ALA A 409 30.69 -24.19 -43.42
N LEU A 410 29.42 -24.53 -43.63
CA LEU A 410 28.96 -25.88 -43.96
C LEU A 410 27.84 -25.82 -45.02
N GLY A 411 27.75 -26.81 -45.90
CA GLY A 411 26.64 -26.96 -46.87
C GLY A 411 26.78 -26.21 -48.20
N GLY A 412 27.54 -25.11 -48.24
CA GLY A 412 27.79 -24.34 -49.47
C GLY A 412 26.56 -23.55 -50.00
N ALA A 413 26.76 -22.79 -51.07
CA ALA A 413 25.68 -22.06 -51.76
C ALA A 413 25.19 -22.87 -52.98
N THR A 414 23.87 -23.01 -53.17
CA THR A 414 23.26 -23.61 -54.36
C THR A 414 22.43 -22.57 -55.09
N VAL A 415 22.64 -22.41 -56.40
CA VAL A 415 21.89 -21.48 -57.27
C VAL A 415 21.14 -22.30 -58.31
N THR A 416 19.81 -22.35 -58.21
CA THR A 416 18.97 -23.17 -59.10
C THR A 416 18.72 -22.50 -60.46
N ALA A 417 18.75 -21.17 -60.51
CA ALA A 417 18.59 -20.37 -61.73
C ALA A 417 19.36 -19.05 -61.62
N GLY A 418 19.74 -18.46 -62.77
CA GLY A 418 20.41 -17.14 -62.83
C GLY A 418 21.94 -17.16 -62.69
N GLY A 419 22.51 -18.20 -62.06
CA GLY A 419 23.96 -18.39 -61.93
C GLY A 419 24.66 -17.36 -61.02
N LEU A 420 25.99 -17.39 -61.00
CA LEU A 420 26.84 -16.41 -60.31
C LEU A 420 27.39 -15.40 -61.33
N THR A 421 27.15 -14.12 -61.09
CA THR A 421 27.75 -13.02 -61.86
C THR A 421 28.73 -12.25 -60.97
N VAL A 422 29.97 -12.06 -61.44
CA VAL A 422 31.00 -11.29 -60.74
C VAL A 422 31.49 -10.18 -61.67
N THR A 423 31.23 -8.93 -61.31
CA THR A 423 31.58 -7.77 -62.16
C THR A 423 33.06 -7.40 -62.02
N ASP A 424 33.59 -7.44 -60.79
CA ASP A 424 34.96 -7.05 -60.45
C ASP A 424 35.62 -8.09 -59.53
N GLY A 425 36.95 -8.23 -59.60
CA GLY A 425 37.74 -9.10 -58.71
C GLY A 425 37.77 -10.59 -59.08
N GLY A 426 36.86 -11.07 -59.92
CA GLY A 426 36.81 -12.46 -60.40
C GLY A 426 36.42 -13.48 -59.33
N ALA A 427 36.29 -14.75 -59.73
CA ALA A 427 36.02 -15.86 -58.81
C ALA A 427 37.30 -16.67 -58.53
N VAL A 428 37.63 -16.86 -57.26
CA VAL A 428 38.69 -17.76 -56.81
C VAL A 428 38.05 -19.01 -56.23
N VAL A 429 38.37 -20.18 -56.79
CA VAL A 429 37.83 -21.47 -56.35
C VAL A 429 38.98 -22.35 -55.86
N THR A 430 38.99 -22.65 -54.57
CA THR A 430 40.07 -23.39 -53.91
C THR A 430 39.50 -24.57 -53.14
N THR A 431 40.23 -25.67 -53.10
CA THR A 431 39.94 -26.83 -52.25
C THR A 431 41.19 -27.20 -51.47
N THR A 432 41.01 -27.59 -50.21
CA THR A 432 42.07 -28.19 -49.39
C THR A 432 42.00 -29.72 -49.40
N SER A 433 40.98 -30.29 -50.04
CA SER A 433 40.84 -31.73 -50.21
C SER A 433 41.89 -32.26 -51.18
N THR A 434 42.47 -33.43 -50.85
CA THR A 434 43.44 -34.12 -51.70
C THR A 434 42.80 -34.95 -52.82
N THR A 435 41.47 -35.12 -52.79
CA THR A 435 40.73 -36.00 -53.72
C THR A 435 39.64 -35.30 -54.52
N LEU A 436 39.15 -34.14 -54.06
CA LEU A 436 38.07 -33.43 -54.72
C LEU A 436 38.61 -32.42 -55.73
N SER A 437 37.95 -32.32 -56.87
CA SER A 437 38.16 -31.21 -57.81
C SER A 437 37.72 -29.90 -57.17
N ALA A 438 38.52 -28.84 -57.32
CA ALA A 438 38.15 -27.50 -56.85
C ALA A 438 36.89 -26.99 -57.57
N SER A 439 36.76 -27.29 -58.87
CA SER A 439 35.56 -26.99 -59.65
C SER A 439 35.25 -28.11 -60.64
N THR A 440 33.96 -28.32 -60.89
CA THR A 440 33.44 -29.22 -61.93
C THR A 440 32.36 -28.47 -62.69
N LEU A 441 32.54 -28.32 -64.01
CA LEU A 441 31.54 -27.72 -64.90
C LEU A 441 30.91 -28.84 -65.71
N THR A 442 29.60 -29.05 -65.53
CA THR A 442 28.88 -30.15 -66.17
C THR A 442 27.62 -29.63 -66.85
N ALA A 443 27.48 -29.92 -68.15
CA ALA A 443 26.18 -29.92 -68.79
C ALA A 443 25.55 -31.31 -68.60
N SER A 444 24.54 -31.39 -67.73
CA SER A 444 23.92 -32.67 -67.33
C SER A 444 22.93 -33.23 -68.36
N SER A 445 22.44 -32.39 -69.29
CA SER A 445 21.53 -32.83 -70.34
C SER A 445 22.26 -33.59 -71.45
N THR A 446 21.77 -34.78 -71.81
CA THR A 446 22.29 -35.57 -72.94
C THR A 446 21.98 -34.94 -74.31
N SER A 447 21.11 -33.94 -74.35
CA SER A 447 20.77 -33.17 -75.56
C SER A 447 21.44 -31.79 -75.58
N TYR A 448 22.44 -31.56 -74.73
CA TYR A 448 23.12 -30.28 -74.64
C TYR A 448 23.91 -29.96 -75.91
N THR A 449 23.59 -28.83 -76.55
CA THR A 449 24.27 -28.32 -77.76
C THR A 449 25.04 -27.02 -77.53
N GLY A 450 25.09 -26.56 -76.27
CA GLY A 450 25.73 -25.30 -75.88
C GLY A 450 27.24 -25.41 -75.61
N THR A 451 27.79 -24.42 -74.91
CA THR A 451 29.20 -24.36 -74.48
C THR A 451 29.33 -24.50 -72.96
N VAL A 452 29.98 -25.58 -72.48
CA VAL A 452 30.18 -25.83 -71.03
C VAL A 452 31.08 -24.77 -70.38
N LEU A 453 32.16 -24.36 -71.07
CA LEU A 453 33.06 -23.30 -70.62
C LEU A 453 33.36 -22.35 -71.78
N LYS A 454 33.03 -21.07 -71.59
CA LYS A 454 33.25 -20.00 -72.56
C LYS A 454 34.17 -18.94 -71.96
N ALA A 455 35.31 -18.69 -72.58
CA ALA A 455 36.19 -17.57 -72.28
C ALA A 455 35.97 -16.46 -73.31
N VAL A 456 35.74 -15.22 -72.86
CA VAL A 456 35.54 -14.05 -73.72
C VAL A 456 36.40 -12.92 -73.21
N SER A 457 37.10 -12.25 -74.13
CA SER A 457 37.81 -11.00 -73.86
C SER A 457 37.17 -9.89 -74.68
N ALA A 458 37.03 -8.70 -74.09
CA ALA A 458 36.67 -7.49 -74.84
C ALA A 458 37.86 -6.96 -75.66
N THR A 459 39.08 -7.40 -75.36
CA THR A 459 40.29 -7.06 -76.12
C THR A 459 40.29 -7.80 -77.46
N ALA A 460 40.58 -7.09 -78.55
CA ALA A 460 40.73 -7.67 -79.88
C ALA A 460 41.86 -8.73 -79.93
N VAL A 461 41.82 -9.60 -80.94
CA VAL A 461 42.79 -10.69 -81.15
C VAL A 461 44.23 -10.16 -81.12
N GLY A 462 45.09 -10.77 -80.28
CA GLY A 462 46.49 -10.36 -80.13
C GLY A 462 47.27 -11.17 -79.09
N SER A 463 48.60 -11.09 -79.15
CA SER A 463 49.53 -11.88 -78.31
C SER A 463 49.81 -11.29 -76.92
N THR A 464 49.19 -10.16 -76.57
CA THR A 464 49.48 -9.42 -75.32
C THR A 464 48.70 -9.92 -74.11
N PHE A 465 47.74 -10.83 -74.30
CA PHE A 465 46.94 -11.41 -73.22
C PHE A 465 46.73 -12.91 -73.45
N PHE A 466 46.23 -13.59 -72.43
CA PHE A 466 45.92 -15.01 -72.48
C PHE A 466 44.40 -15.22 -72.34
N LEU A 467 43.84 -16.10 -73.16
CA LEU A 467 42.47 -16.61 -72.98
C LEU A 467 42.44 -17.69 -71.90
N PHE A 468 43.52 -18.46 -71.77
CA PHE A 468 43.67 -19.48 -70.74
C PHE A 468 45.14 -19.60 -70.31
N LYS A 469 45.35 -19.76 -69.00
CA LYS A 469 46.69 -19.92 -68.41
C LYS A 469 46.66 -20.97 -67.30
N ALA A 470 47.31 -22.11 -67.51
CA ALA A 470 47.53 -23.10 -66.47
C ALA A 470 48.92 -22.92 -65.84
N LEU A 471 48.93 -22.79 -64.51
CA LEU A 471 50.13 -22.58 -63.70
C LEU A 471 50.35 -23.78 -62.77
N SER A 472 51.63 -24.13 -62.56
CA SER A 472 52.09 -24.92 -61.44
C SER A 472 52.69 -23.98 -60.39
N GLY A 473 52.15 -24.02 -59.17
CA GLY A 473 52.43 -23.00 -58.15
C GLY A 473 51.87 -21.63 -58.56
N THR A 474 52.57 -20.54 -58.23
CA THR A 474 52.09 -19.17 -58.44
C THR A 474 52.57 -18.53 -59.76
N SER A 475 53.57 -19.10 -60.43
CA SER A 475 54.23 -18.41 -61.56
C SER A 475 54.66 -19.30 -62.72
N THR A 476 54.72 -20.62 -62.55
CA THR A 476 55.28 -21.51 -63.59
C THR A 476 54.19 -21.93 -64.57
N SER A 477 54.17 -21.35 -65.77
CA SER A 477 53.24 -21.79 -66.81
C SER A 477 53.56 -23.20 -67.30
N VAL A 478 52.53 -24.04 -67.44
CA VAL A 478 52.63 -25.39 -68.02
C VAL A 478 51.88 -25.50 -69.35
N PHE A 479 50.77 -24.76 -69.50
CA PHE A 479 49.93 -24.72 -70.70
C PHE A 479 49.28 -23.33 -70.83
N ASP A 480 49.51 -22.67 -71.96
CA ASP A 480 48.99 -21.32 -72.25
C ASP A 480 48.22 -21.31 -73.57
N ILE A 481 47.12 -20.56 -73.64
CA ILE A 481 46.47 -20.14 -74.89
C ILE A 481 46.46 -18.61 -74.92
N GLN A 482 47.20 -18.03 -75.87
CA GLN A 482 47.25 -16.59 -76.09
C GLN A 482 45.97 -16.05 -76.74
N GLY A 483 45.77 -14.73 -76.69
CA GLY A 483 44.63 -14.04 -77.29
C GLY A 483 44.56 -14.13 -78.81
N ASP A 484 45.67 -14.47 -79.47
CA ASP A 484 45.76 -14.79 -80.90
C ASP A 484 45.54 -16.28 -81.22
N GLY A 485 45.30 -17.11 -80.19
CA GLY A 485 45.07 -18.55 -80.32
C GLY A 485 46.34 -19.41 -80.26
N LEU A 486 47.54 -18.80 -80.16
CA LEU A 486 48.78 -19.58 -80.05
C LEU A 486 48.77 -20.40 -78.75
N THR A 487 48.77 -21.72 -78.93
CA THR A 487 48.83 -22.69 -77.84
C THR A 487 50.28 -23.09 -77.58
N THR A 488 50.74 -22.94 -76.34
CA THR A 488 52.10 -23.32 -75.92
C THR A 488 52.03 -24.35 -74.80
N ILE A 489 52.60 -25.54 -75.03
CA ILE A 489 52.80 -26.57 -74.01
C ILE A 489 54.25 -26.51 -73.55
N ARG A 490 54.50 -26.13 -72.30
CA ARG A 490 55.87 -25.98 -71.77
C ARG A 490 56.38 -27.23 -71.06
N GLN A 491 55.46 -28.07 -70.56
CA GLN A 491 55.77 -29.30 -69.84
C GLN A 491 54.81 -30.42 -70.26
N GLY A 492 55.29 -31.67 -70.24
CA GLY A 492 54.48 -32.87 -70.53
C GLY A 492 54.23 -33.20 -72.01
N GLY A 493 54.24 -32.19 -72.90
CA GLY A 493 54.02 -32.37 -74.34
C GLY A 493 52.58 -32.71 -74.73
N LEU A 494 52.37 -33.10 -75.99
CA LEU A 494 51.06 -33.53 -76.52
C LEU A 494 51.05 -35.05 -76.69
N SER A 495 50.09 -35.74 -76.05
CA SER A 495 49.84 -37.17 -76.22
C SER A 495 48.47 -37.39 -76.87
N ILE A 496 48.43 -38.15 -77.96
CA ILE A 496 47.21 -38.48 -78.71
C ILE A 496 47.08 -40.00 -78.74
N VAL A 497 46.13 -40.55 -77.98
CA VAL A 497 45.92 -42.01 -77.88
C VAL A 497 45.13 -42.54 -79.08
N THR A 498 44.19 -41.74 -79.61
CA THR A 498 43.35 -42.06 -80.77
C THR A 498 43.18 -40.80 -81.64
N GLY A 499 43.09 -40.97 -82.96
CA GLY A 499 42.69 -39.89 -83.89
C GLY A 499 43.80 -39.13 -84.65
N GLY A 500 45.08 -39.27 -84.28
CA GLY A 500 46.21 -38.63 -84.99
C GLY A 500 46.22 -37.09 -84.95
N ALA A 501 47.36 -36.47 -85.29
CA ALA A 501 47.46 -35.02 -85.46
C ALA A 501 47.44 -34.68 -86.96
N THR A 502 46.66 -33.66 -87.35
CA THR A 502 46.65 -33.12 -88.72
C THR A 502 47.10 -31.66 -88.68
N ILE A 503 48.09 -31.31 -89.52
CA ILE A 503 48.58 -29.93 -89.69
C ILE A 503 48.20 -29.48 -91.10
N ALA A 504 47.19 -28.61 -91.22
CA ALA A 504 46.71 -28.14 -92.52
C ALA A 504 47.69 -27.18 -93.22
N ALA A 505 48.46 -26.42 -92.43
CA ALA A 505 49.49 -25.49 -92.92
C ALA A 505 50.63 -25.36 -91.88
N GLY A 506 51.87 -25.13 -92.32
CA GLY A 506 53.02 -24.82 -91.45
C GLY A 506 53.98 -25.97 -91.11
N GLY A 507 53.66 -27.22 -91.48
CA GLY A 507 54.54 -28.38 -91.31
C GLY A 507 54.83 -28.76 -89.84
N LEU A 508 55.60 -29.84 -89.63
CA LEU A 508 56.11 -30.25 -88.32
C LEU A 508 57.60 -29.88 -88.22
N VAL A 509 57.97 -29.15 -87.17
CA VAL A 509 59.38 -28.83 -86.85
C VAL A 509 59.78 -29.56 -85.58
N VAL A 510 60.86 -30.35 -85.64
CA VAL A 510 61.43 -31.06 -84.48
C VAL A 510 62.89 -30.66 -84.31
N SER A 511 63.22 -30.02 -83.19
CA SER A 511 64.54 -29.37 -83.02
C SER A 511 65.62 -30.25 -82.40
N THR A 512 65.28 -31.27 -81.60
CA THR A 512 66.28 -31.98 -80.76
C THR A 512 66.32 -33.51 -80.87
N ILE A 513 65.18 -34.22 -80.90
CA ILE A 513 65.16 -35.70 -80.74
C ILE A 513 64.62 -36.44 -81.99
N GLY A 514 64.32 -35.72 -83.08
CA GLY A 514 63.76 -36.29 -84.32
C GLY A 514 62.34 -36.83 -84.15
N ALA A 515 61.71 -37.24 -85.26
CA ALA A 515 60.39 -37.89 -85.25
C ALA A 515 60.56 -39.41 -85.35
N THR A 516 59.97 -40.15 -84.40
CA THR A 516 59.95 -41.63 -84.43
C THR A 516 58.59 -42.10 -84.93
N VAL A 517 58.58 -42.95 -85.96
CA VAL A 517 57.37 -43.59 -86.48
C VAL A 517 57.45 -45.09 -86.21
N THR A 518 56.71 -45.56 -85.22
CA THR A 518 56.75 -46.99 -84.82
C THR A 518 56.04 -47.91 -85.82
N ALA A 519 55.05 -47.40 -86.55
CA ALA A 519 54.31 -48.12 -87.59
C ALA A 519 53.73 -47.14 -88.63
N GLY A 520 53.50 -47.60 -89.87
CA GLY A 520 52.86 -46.80 -90.93
C GLY A 520 53.81 -45.98 -91.82
N GLY A 521 55.07 -45.80 -91.43
CA GLY A 521 56.11 -45.12 -92.21
C GLY A 521 55.87 -43.61 -92.44
N LEU A 522 56.83 -42.95 -93.10
CA LEU A 522 56.69 -41.57 -93.57
C LEU A 522 56.30 -41.59 -95.05
N THR A 523 55.10 -41.08 -95.38
CA THR A 523 54.68 -40.87 -96.77
C THR A 523 54.83 -39.39 -97.13
N VAL A 524 55.60 -39.09 -98.17
CA VAL A 524 55.75 -37.72 -98.72
C VAL A 524 55.15 -37.71 -100.12
N THR A 525 54.01 -37.05 -100.29
CA THR A 525 53.30 -37.02 -101.57
C THR A 525 53.92 -36.06 -102.60
N ALA A 526 54.63 -35.03 -102.14
CA ALA A 526 55.33 -34.05 -102.98
C ALA A 526 56.57 -33.48 -102.27
N GLY A 527 57.60 -33.10 -103.03
CA GLY A 527 58.81 -32.44 -102.51
C GLY A 527 59.92 -33.36 -101.97
N GLY A 528 59.62 -34.64 -101.74
CA GLY A 528 60.60 -35.63 -101.25
C GLY A 528 61.08 -35.37 -99.81
N ALA A 529 61.86 -36.30 -99.26
CA ALA A 529 62.54 -36.11 -97.98
C ALA A 529 63.99 -35.65 -98.24
N THR A 530 64.40 -34.52 -97.64
CA THR A 530 65.78 -34.02 -97.71
C THR A 530 66.49 -34.26 -96.38
N ILE A 531 67.66 -34.89 -96.41
CA ILE A 531 68.52 -35.10 -95.24
C ILE A 531 69.78 -34.25 -95.42
N THR A 532 69.98 -33.25 -94.57
CA THR A 532 71.11 -32.32 -94.67
C THR A 532 72.38 -32.82 -93.97
N ALA A 533 72.24 -33.75 -93.02
CA ALA A 533 73.36 -34.36 -92.28
C ALA A 533 72.96 -35.76 -91.76
N GLY A 534 73.93 -36.66 -91.57
CA GLY A 534 73.72 -37.98 -90.92
C GLY A 534 73.28 -39.14 -91.84
N GLY A 535 72.87 -38.85 -93.09
CA GLY A 535 72.46 -39.88 -94.08
C GLY A 535 71.17 -40.63 -93.70
N LEU A 536 70.70 -41.51 -94.59
CA LEU A 536 69.62 -42.46 -94.29
C LEU A 536 70.23 -43.81 -93.90
N VAL A 537 70.01 -44.25 -92.66
CA VAL A 537 70.40 -45.59 -92.19
C VAL A 537 69.16 -46.48 -92.21
N ILE A 538 69.24 -47.62 -92.88
CA ILE A 538 68.18 -48.64 -92.93
C ILE A 538 68.75 -49.90 -92.31
N THR A 539 68.23 -50.27 -91.15
CA THR A 539 68.56 -51.54 -90.48
C THR A 539 67.44 -52.51 -90.77
N ASP A 540 67.75 -53.56 -91.53
CA ASP A 540 66.80 -54.58 -92.04
C ASP A 540 65.70 -54.02 -92.97
N GLY A 541 65.02 -54.89 -93.73
CA GLY A 541 63.92 -54.53 -94.65
C GLY A 541 64.33 -53.96 -96.02
N GLY A 542 65.54 -53.42 -96.17
CA GLY A 542 66.10 -52.93 -97.44
C GLY A 542 65.51 -51.60 -97.93
N GLY A 543 66.30 -50.83 -98.68
CA GLY A 543 65.84 -49.62 -99.37
C GLY A 543 65.48 -49.93 -100.82
N SER A 544 64.26 -49.60 -101.26
CA SER A 544 63.85 -49.65 -102.67
C SER A 544 63.69 -48.24 -103.21
N VAL A 545 64.30 -47.97 -104.38
CA VAL A 545 64.12 -46.73 -105.13
C VAL A 545 63.45 -47.07 -106.45
N THR A 546 62.26 -46.53 -106.68
CA THR A 546 61.47 -46.77 -107.89
C THR A 546 61.13 -45.43 -108.54
N GLN A 547 61.29 -45.32 -109.86
CA GLN A 547 60.91 -44.14 -110.62
C GLN A 547 59.90 -44.53 -111.70
N SER A 548 58.72 -43.91 -111.65
CA SER A 548 57.66 -44.10 -112.65
C SER A 548 57.64 -43.01 -113.73
N ALA A 549 58.48 -41.98 -113.59
CA ALA A 549 58.63 -40.94 -114.61
C ALA A 549 59.37 -41.51 -115.84
N ALA A 550 58.94 -41.13 -117.04
CA ALA A 550 59.49 -41.67 -118.30
C ALA A 550 60.93 -41.20 -118.60
N THR A 551 61.45 -40.20 -117.89
CA THR A 551 62.75 -39.57 -118.16
C THR A 551 63.44 -39.12 -116.87
N GLY A 552 64.72 -39.46 -116.70
CA GLY A 552 65.57 -39.07 -115.57
C GLY A 552 66.32 -40.25 -114.94
N PRO A 553 67.28 -40.01 -114.03
CA PRO A 553 67.89 -41.07 -113.24
C PRO A 553 66.95 -41.52 -112.12
N GLY A 554 66.71 -42.83 -112.02
CA GLY A 554 65.92 -43.43 -110.94
C GLY A 554 66.56 -43.29 -109.56
N LEU A 555 67.90 -43.29 -109.51
CA LEU A 555 68.72 -42.92 -108.36
C LEU A 555 69.93 -42.15 -108.87
N SER A 556 70.19 -40.97 -108.30
CA SER A 556 71.43 -40.22 -108.53
C SER A 556 72.20 -40.13 -107.22
N VAL A 557 73.45 -40.58 -107.23
CA VAL A 557 74.38 -40.44 -106.10
C VAL A 557 75.47 -39.48 -106.54
N THR A 558 75.48 -38.27 -105.96
CA THR A 558 76.39 -37.19 -106.35
C THR A 558 77.12 -36.68 -105.12
N ALA A 559 78.45 -36.55 -105.20
CA ALA A 559 79.22 -35.79 -104.25
C ALA A 559 79.30 -34.33 -104.73
N SER A 560 78.82 -33.38 -103.92
CA SER A 560 78.83 -31.96 -104.26
C SER A 560 80.17 -31.27 -104.00
N SER A 561 81.08 -31.89 -103.25
CA SER A 561 82.40 -31.34 -102.95
C SER A 561 83.41 -31.65 -104.05
N SER A 562 84.02 -30.62 -104.62
CA SER A 562 85.10 -30.74 -105.62
C SER A 562 86.42 -31.29 -105.04
N ALA A 563 86.51 -31.43 -103.71
CA ALA A 563 87.69 -31.91 -103.00
C ALA A 563 87.48 -33.29 -102.36
N LEU A 564 86.40 -34.01 -102.71
CA LEU A 564 86.17 -35.34 -102.15
C LEU A 564 87.25 -36.33 -102.64
N THR A 565 88.01 -36.90 -101.70
CA THR A 565 88.99 -37.97 -101.94
C THR A 565 88.47 -39.36 -101.56
N GLY A 566 87.23 -39.45 -101.04
CA GLY A 566 86.59 -40.68 -100.58
C GLY A 566 85.61 -41.31 -101.58
N THR A 567 84.90 -42.36 -101.14
CA THR A 567 83.96 -43.13 -101.97
C THR A 567 82.60 -42.42 -102.08
N VAL A 568 82.08 -42.26 -103.31
CA VAL A 568 80.75 -41.67 -103.57
C VAL A 568 79.62 -42.67 -103.33
N LEU A 569 79.84 -43.94 -103.70
CA LEU A 569 78.95 -45.06 -103.41
C LEU A 569 79.78 -46.28 -103.05
N LYS A 570 79.56 -46.85 -101.88
CA LYS A 570 80.14 -48.12 -101.47
C LYS A 570 79.01 -49.14 -101.31
N ALA A 571 78.97 -50.13 -102.20
CA ALA A 571 78.15 -51.31 -102.04
C ALA A 571 79.03 -52.43 -101.49
N ALA A 572 78.68 -52.99 -100.34
CA ALA A 572 79.41 -54.08 -99.72
C ALA A 572 78.41 -55.01 -99.02
N THR A 573 78.70 -56.31 -99.02
CA THR A 573 77.95 -57.34 -98.28
C THR A 573 78.77 -57.77 -97.05
N ALA A 574 78.11 -58.26 -96.00
CA ALA A 574 78.79 -58.64 -94.74
C ALA A 574 79.47 -60.02 -94.78
N THR A 575 79.35 -60.78 -95.88
CA THR A 575 79.89 -62.14 -96.02
C THR A 575 81.11 -62.18 -96.95
N ALA A 576 82.27 -62.45 -96.37
CA ALA A 576 83.22 -63.41 -96.93
C ALA A 576 83.42 -64.51 -95.88
#